data_AF-G9G7S7-F1
#
_entry.id   AF-G9G7S7-F1
#
_cell.length_a   1.000
_cell.length_b   1.000
_cell.length_c   1.000
_cell.angle_alpha   90.00
_cell.angle_beta   90.00
_cell.angle_gamma   90.00
#
_symmetry.space_group_name_H-M   'P 1'
#
loop_
_entity.id
_entity.type
_entity.pdbx_description
1 polymer ?
#
loop_
_entity_poly.entity_id
_entity_poly.type
_entity_poly.pdbx_seq_one_letter_code
_entity_poly.pdbx_strand_id
1 'polypeptide(L)'
;WNLGNRLDSLGEDETAWGNPKTTHAMIDSVASAGFDVIRIPTTWCYHLDEEGNIEQAWLDRVHEVVDYAFDNNMFVILNTHHETSWIKPDTELLDSFMPRFKTMWTQIAESFRDYGDHLLFEGLNEPRIEGGKGEWTGGTKDGRAALNILNKTFVETVRATGGNNSTRALLITSFAASINDPALKELEIPDDPHVLVSLHAYTPYGYTYHVKQDWEMFEFNDSVAEQIDSVFDTVDEYFTDKGISVIITEYGSVSKSIDDNFGRNDAENEKWAAYYLGAGEKSGIPCIWWE
;
A
#
# COMPACT_ATOMS: atom_id res chain seq x y z
N TRP A 1 1.10 -10.42 2.47
CA TRP A 1 0.51 -10.12 3.78
C TRP A 1 0.98 -8.76 4.26
N ASN A 2 0.13 -7.89 4.80
CA ASN A 2 0.52 -6.60 5.38
C ASN A 2 0.72 -6.75 6.88
N LEU A 3 1.79 -6.14 7.39
CA LEU A 3 1.99 -5.92 8.82
C LEU A 3 1.25 -4.64 9.25
N GLY A 4 -0.07 -4.63 9.17
CA GLY A 4 -0.90 -3.45 9.39
C GLY A 4 -1.05 -3.08 10.87
N ASN A 5 -1.33 -1.79 11.12
CA ASN A 5 -1.54 -1.20 12.43
C ASN A 5 -0.38 -1.44 13.42
N ARG A 6 0.85 -1.42 12.92
CA ARG A 6 2.10 -1.60 13.65
C ARG A 6 2.97 -0.37 13.41
N LEU A 7 3.97 -0.46 12.53
CA LEU A 7 4.90 0.64 12.23
C LEU A 7 4.20 1.81 11.50
N ASP A 8 3.02 1.57 10.95
CA ASP A 8 2.12 2.57 10.39
C ASP A 8 1.27 3.31 11.43
N SER A 9 1.20 2.82 12.67
CA SER A 9 0.35 3.45 13.69
C SER A 9 0.73 4.91 13.97
N LEU A 10 -0.29 5.72 14.27
CA LEU A 10 -0.11 7.16 14.53
C LEU A 10 0.26 7.40 15.99
N GLY A 11 1.56 7.43 16.31
CA GLY A 11 2.04 7.70 17.67
C GLY A 11 3.56 7.63 17.82
N GLU A 12 4.03 7.53 19.07
CA GLU A 12 5.45 7.49 19.42
C GLU A 12 6.15 6.17 19.05
N ASP A 13 5.40 5.09 18.88
CA ASP A 13 5.94 3.79 18.48
C ASP A 13 4.87 2.90 17.81
N GLU A 14 5.31 1.74 17.33
CA GLU A 14 4.48 0.76 16.63
C GLU A 14 3.35 0.12 17.47
N THR A 15 3.23 0.46 18.75
CA THR A 15 2.20 -0.04 19.67
C THR A 15 1.06 0.95 19.91
N ALA A 16 1.11 2.14 19.30
CA ALA A 16 0.14 3.21 19.51
C ALA A 16 -1.31 2.83 19.24
N TRP A 17 -1.55 1.83 18.37
CA TRP A 17 -2.88 1.29 18.07
C TRP A 17 -3.22 -0.01 18.80
N GLY A 18 -2.48 -0.33 19.87
CA GLY A 18 -2.77 -1.44 20.79
C GLY A 18 -2.17 -2.79 20.39
N ASN A 19 -1.54 -2.84 19.23
CA ASN A 19 -0.82 -3.99 18.74
C ASN A 19 0.53 -4.14 19.49
N PRO A 20 0.95 -5.34 19.93
CA PRO A 20 2.28 -5.53 20.54
C PRO A 20 3.44 -5.17 19.60
N LYS A 21 4.64 -4.98 20.16
CA LYS A 21 5.86 -4.84 19.36
C LYS A 21 6.05 -6.08 18.46
N THR A 22 6.32 -5.88 17.17
CA THR A 22 6.59 -6.94 16.20
C THR A 22 7.80 -7.75 16.64
N THR A 23 7.67 -9.07 16.61
CA THR A 23 8.76 -9.99 16.97
C THR A 23 9.15 -10.83 15.76
N HIS A 24 10.39 -11.33 15.75
CA HIS A 24 10.88 -12.24 14.72
C HIS A 24 9.95 -13.46 14.57
N ALA A 25 9.53 -14.06 15.69
CA ALA A 25 8.60 -15.20 15.72
C ALA A 25 7.22 -14.92 15.10
N MET A 26 6.73 -13.67 15.11
CA MET A 26 5.51 -13.30 14.40
C MET A 26 5.71 -13.40 12.89
N ILE A 27 6.84 -12.90 12.38
CA ILE A 27 7.16 -12.94 10.95
C ILE A 27 7.46 -14.38 10.50
N ASP A 28 8.17 -15.18 11.32
CA ASP A 28 8.34 -16.62 11.10
C ASP A 28 7.00 -17.35 10.94
N SER A 29 5.99 -16.96 11.75
CA SER A 29 4.66 -17.56 11.69
C SER A 29 3.93 -17.20 10.38
N VAL A 30 4.06 -15.96 9.92
CA VAL A 30 3.53 -15.51 8.62
C VAL A 30 4.19 -16.28 7.48
N ALA A 31 5.53 -16.37 7.47
CA ALA A 31 6.26 -17.14 6.47
C ALA A 31 5.88 -18.63 6.49
N SER A 32 5.78 -19.23 7.68
CA SER A 32 5.39 -20.63 7.86
C SER A 32 3.95 -20.92 7.44
N ALA A 33 3.07 -19.90 7.44
CA ALA A 33 1.71 -20.01 6.89
C ALA A 33 1.69 -20.05 5.35
N GLY A 34 2.83 -19.81 4.69
CA GLY A 34 2.99 -19.91 3.24
C GLY A 34 3.03 -18.56 2.52
N PHE A 35 3.04 -17.44 3.24
CA PHE A 35 3.26 -16.14 2.63
C PHE A 35 4.75 -15.97 2.28
N ASP A 36 5.00 -15.48 1.07
CA ASP A 36 6.33 -15.21 0.52
C ASP A 36 6.57 -13.71 0.27
N VAL A 37 5.54 -12.88 0.41
CA VAL A 37 5.60 -11.42 0.35
C VAL A 37 5.00 -10.80 1.60
N ILE A 38 5.74 -9.90 2.24
CA ILE A 38 5.27 -9.03 3.32
C ILE A 38 5.36 -7.57 2.91
N ARG A 39 4.30 -6.82 3.17
CA ARG A 39 4.32 -5.36 3.12
C ARG A 39 4.44 -4.84 4.55
N ILE A 40 5.32 -3.88 4.77
CA ILE A 40 5.59 -3.26 6.08
C ILE A 40 5.17 -1.78 5.98
N PRO A 41 3.86 -1.50 6.14
CA PRO A 41 3.36 -0.15 6.33
C PRO A 41 4.16 0.60 7.37
N THR A 42 4.72 1.77 7.03
CA THR A 42 5.53 2.57 7.97
C THR A 42 5.15 4.03 7.90
N THR A 43 4.79 4.60 9.04
CA THR A 43 4.55 6.04 9.19
C THR A 43 5.80 6.69 9.79
N TRP A 44 6.24 7.76 9.16
CA TRP A 44 7.51 8.42 9.46
C TRP A 44 7.30 9.76 10.13
N CYS A 45 6.19 10.47 9.89
CA CYS A 45 6.03 11.87 10.34
C CYS A 45 6.24 12.15 11.84
N TYR A 46 6.04 11.17 12.73
CA TYR A 46 6.32 11.29 14.17
C TYR A 46 7.81 11.18 14.54
N HIS A 47 8.61 10.67 13.61
CA HIS A 47 10.04 10.40 13.73
C HIS A 47 10.86 11.25 12.74
N LEU A 48 10.29 12.35 12.26
CA LEU A 48 10.93 13.30 11.38
C LEU A 48 11.07 14.65 12.06
N ASP A 49 12.25 15.26 11.97
CA ASP A 49 12.39 16.69 12.24
C ASP A 49 11.77 17.56 11.12
N GLU A 50 11.92 18.88 11.25
CA GLU A 50 11.37 19.86 10.30
C GLU A 50 12.03 19.76 8.92
N GLU A 51 13.32 19.40 8.88
CA GLU A 51 14.10 19.19 7.65
C GLU A 51 13.85 17.83 6.99
N GLY A 52 13.25 16.89 7.72
CA GLY A 52 12.95 15.53 7.27
C GLY A 52 14.02 14.51 7.59
N ASN A 53 14.90 14.79 8.56
CA ASN A 53 15.83 13.79 9.09
C ASN A 53 15.07 12.77 9.95
N ILE A 54 15.36 11.49 9.75
CA ILE A 54 14.69 10.40 10.45
C ILE A 54 15.42 10.15 11.77
N GLU A 55 14.66 9.99 12.86
CA GLU A 55 15.21 9.54 14.14
C GLU A 55 15.90 8.18 13.97
N GLN A 56 17.19 8.11 14.29
CA GLN A 56 17.99 6.89 14.09
C GLN A 56 17.37 5.66 14.75
N ALA A 57 16.80 5.80 15.95
CA ALA A 57 16.17 4.70 16.66
C ALA A 57 14.95 4.11 15.92
N TRP A 58 14.21 4.96 15.19
CA TRP A 58 13.10 4.50 14.36
C TRP A 58 13.60 3.79 13.11
N LEU A 59 14.60 4.36 12.44
CA LEU A 59 15.21 3.74 11.26
C LEU A 59 15.82 2.37 11.59
N ASP A 60 16.54 2.25 12.71
CA ASP A 60 17.09 0.99 13.22
C ASP A 60 15.98 -0.03 13.51
N ARG A 61 14.83 0.43 14.02
CA ARG A 61 13.69 -0.44 14.29
C ARG A 61 13.05 -0.94 12.99
N VAL A 62 12.90 -0.10 11.98
CA VAL A 62 12.39 -0.51 10.67
C VAL A 62 13.35 -1.54 10.04
N HIS A 63 14.66 -1.32 10.12
CA HIS A 63 15.66 -2.32 9.70
C HIS A 63 15.47 -3.66 10.39
N GLU A 64 15.33 -3.66 11.70
CA GLU A 64 15.13 -4.89 12.48
C GLU A 64 13.92 -5.70 11.96
N VAL A 65 12.79 -5.04 11.69
CA VAL A 65 11.57 -5.71 11.21
C VAL A 65 11.70 -6.16 9.74
N VAL A 66 12.35 -5.38 8.88
CA VAL A 66 12.68 -5.79 7.51
C VAL A 66 13.59 -7.03 7.53
N ASP A 67 14.58 -7.05 8.40
CA ASP A 67 15.53 -8.17 8.52
C ASP A 67 14.84 -9.47 8.94
N TYR A 68 13.81 -9.41 9.81
CA TYR A 68 13.01 -10.60 10.16
C TYR A 68 12.37 -11.26 8.93
N ALA A 69 11.91 -10.46 7.96
CA ALA A 69 11.33 -10.96 6.73
C ALA A 69 12.40 -11.50 5.75
N PHE A 70 13.55 -10.83 5.69
CA PHE A 70 14.70 -11.28 4.89
C PHE A 70 15.29 -12.59 5.39
N ASP A 71 15.34 -12.81 6.70
CA ASP A 71 15.75 -14.08 7.31
C ASP A 71 14.84 -15.25 6.88
N ASN A 72 13.59 -14.94 6.53
CA ASN A 72 12.60 -15.89 6.00
C ASN A 72 12.58 -15.94 4.46
N ASN A 73 13.53 -15.28 3.78
CA ASN A 73 13.61 -15.18 2.32
C ASN A 73 12.33 -14.62 1.67
N MET A 74 11.59 -13.77 2.38
CA MET A 74 10.40 -13.11 1.85
C MET A 74 10.77 -11.92 0.97
N PHE A 75 9.91 -11.57 0.02
CA PHE A 75 9.88 -10.23 -0.55
C PHE A 75 9.31 -9.25 0.47
N VAL A 76 9.85 -8.04 0.49
CA VAL A 76 9.45 -6.96 1.39
C VAL A 76 9.05 -5.74 0.58
N ILE A 77 7.87 -5.17 0.86
CA ILE A 77 7.46 -3.85 0.37
C ILE A 77 7.50 -2.88 1.55
N LEU A 78 8.42 -1.92 1.52
CA LEU A 78 8.51 -0.84 2.51
C LEU A 78 7.97 0.45 1.91
N ASN A 79 7.18 1.21 2.66
CA ASN A 79 6.53 2.41 2.15
C ASN A 79 6.61 3.63 3.08
N THR A 80 5.96 4.70 2.65
CA THR A 80 5.44 5.74 3.54
C THR A 80 3.93 5.60 3.62
N HIS A 81 3.37 5.57 4.84
CA HIS A 81 1.99 5.12 5.06
C HIS A 81 1.00 6.23 5.41
N HIS A 82 0.99 6.73 6.65
CA HIS A 82 0.06 7.78 7.09
C HIS A 82 0.71 9.16 7.14
N GLU A 83 1.23 9.60 5.98
CA GLU A 83 1.86 10.91 5.81
C GLU A 83 0.86 12.03 5.42
N THR A 84 -0.44 11.71 5.36
CA THR A 84 -1.49 12.63 4.89
C THR A 84 -1.60 13.90 5.73
N SER A 85 -1.04 13.94 6.94
CA SER A 85 -0.99 15.14 7.77
C SER A 85 -0.14 16.26 7.16
N TRP A 86 0.88 15.92 6.36
CA TRP A 86 1.83 16.88 5.80
C TRP A 86 2.07 16.73 4.29
N ILE A 87 1.96 15.54 3.72
CA ILE A 87 1.97 15.32 2.27
C ILE A 87 0.56 15.54 1.73
N LYS A 88 0.38 16.64 0.99
CA LYS A 88 -0.90 17.00 0.37
C LYS A 88 -0.72 17.05 -1.15
N PRO A 89 -1.37 16.17 -1.94
CA PRO A 89 -1.31 16.23 -3.39
C PRO A 89 -2.17 17.40 -3.88
N ASP A 90 -1.57 18.60 -3.84
CA ASP A 90 -2.08 19.88 -4.32
C ASP A 90 -0.90 20.65 -4.92
N THR A 91 -1.02 21.11 -6.16
CA THR A 91 0.13 21.70 -6.86
C THR A 91 0.66 22.98 -6.20
N GLU A 92 -0.19 23.72 -5.49
CA GLU A 92 0.22 24.93 -4.76
C GLU A 92 0.97 24.62 -3.47
N LEU A 93 0.81 23.40 -2.91
CA LEU A 93 1.43 22.99 -1.65
C LEU A 93 2.73 22.22 -1.83
N LEU A 94 3.01 21.67 -3.02
CA LEU A 94 4.17 20.80 -3.26
C LEU A 94 5.48 21.42 -2.75
N ASP A 95 5.76 22.68 -3.10
CA ASP A 95 7.02 23.35 -2.72
C ASP A 95 7.22 23.45 -1.21
N SER A 96 6.13 23.44 -0.42
CA SER A 96 6.21 23.57 1.04
C SER A 96 6.75 22.32 1.75
N PHE A 97 6.59 21.14 1.15
CA PHE A 97 6.98 19.87 1.76
C PHE A 97 7.92 19.01 0.91
N MET A 98 8.11 19.34 -0.38
CA MET A 98 8.96 18.58 -1.29
C MET A 98 10.41 18.41 -0.79
N PRO A 99 11.07 19.43 -0.18
CA PRO A 99 12.40 19.23 0.40
C PRO A 99 12.40 18.15 1.49
N ARG A 100 11.45 18.23 2.44
CA ARG A 100 11.28 17.26 3.53
C ARG A 100 11.01 15.85 3.00
N PHE A 101 10.16 15.72 1.97
CA PHE A 101 9.89 14.46 1.27
C PHE A 101 11.15 13.84 0.65
N LYS A 102 11.96 14.65 -0.05
CA LYS A 102 13.23 14.20 -0.64
C LYS A 102 14.25 13.80 0.42
N THR A 103 14.38 14.56 1.50
CA THR A 103 15.29 14.24 2.61
C THR A 103 14.92 12.90 3.24
N MET A 104 13.64 12.67 3.55
CA MET A 104 13.15 11.39 4.08
C MET A 104 13.46 10.23 3.13
N TRP A 105 13.04 10.32 1.86
CA TRP A 105 13.25 9.23 0.89
C TRP A 105 14.72 8.99 0.55
N THR A 106 15.58 10.02 0.59
CA THR A 106 17.02 9.84 0.43
C THR A 106 17.59 8.99 1.57
N GLN A 107 17.25 9.30 2.83
CA GLN A 107 17.73 8.51 3.98
C GLN A 107 17.21 7.08 3.95
N ILE A 108 15.93 6.85 3.64
CA ILE A 108 15.37 5.50 3.50
C ILE A 108 16.15 4.75 2.41
N ALA A 109 16.27 5.34 1.21
CA ALA A 109 16.95 4.70 0.10
C ALA A 109 18.42 4.41 0.41
N GLU A 110 19.16 5.34 1.03
CA GLU A 110 20.56 5.13 1.39
C GLU A 110 20.74 4.06 2.48
N SER A 111 19.87 4.04 3.50
CA SER A 111 19.94 3.08 4.60
C SER A 111 19.69 1.65 4.14
N PHE A 112 18.77 1.48 3.19
CA PHE A 112 18.41 0.19 2.60
C PHE A 112 19.11 -0.10 1.26
N ARG A 113 20.12 0.70 0.88
CA ARG A 113 20.75 0.64 -0.45
C ARG A 113 21.29 -0.73 -0.83
N ASP A 114 21.86 -1.44 0.14
CA ASP A 114 22.59 -2.69 -0.12
C ASP A 114 21.68 -3.94 -0.02
N TYR A 115 20.40 -3.77 0.33
CA TYR A 115 19.42 -4.86 0.29
C TYR A 115 19.18 -5.30 -1.15
N GLY A 116 19.06 -6.61 -1.38
CA GLY A 116 18.86 -7.19 -2.72
C GLY A 116 17.48 -6.91 -3.31
N ASP A 117 17.18 -7.57 -4.43
CA ASP A 117 15.96 -7.35 -5.23
C ASP A 117 14.66 -7.79 -4.54
N HIS A 118 14.75 -8.48 -3.41
CA HIS A 118 13.58 -8.84 -2.60
C HIS A 118 13.00 -7.63 -1.84
N LEU A 119 13.73 -6.51 -1.69
CA LEU A 119 13.18 -5.30 -1.10
C LEU A 119 12.70 -4.35 -2.20
N LEU A 120 11.42 -4.01 -2.15
CA LEU A 120 10.76 -3.04 -3.01
C LEU A 120 10.41 -1.80 -2.17
N PHE A 121 10.38 -0.63 -2.81
CA PHE A 121 9.88 0.58 -2.17
C PHE A 121 8.57 1.01 -2.81
N GLU A 122 7.58 1.36 -1.98
CA GLU A 122 6.34 2.00 -2.41
C GLU A 122 6.34 3.46 -1.94
N GLY A 123 6.26 4.39 -2.88
CA GLY A 123 6.48 5.81 -2.61
C GLY A 123 5.49 6.40 -1.61
N LEU A 124 4.22 6.08 -1.77
CA LEU A 124 3.09 6.62 -1.01
C LEU A 124 2.00 5.55 -0.93
N ASN A 125 1.35 5.40 0.23
CA ASN A 125 0.23 4.49 0.44
C ASN A 125 -1.06 4.93 -0.27
N GLU A 126 -1.79 5.90 0.31
CA GLU A 126 -3.06 6.41 -0.23
C GLU A 126 -3.03 7.94 -0.29
N PRO A 127 -2.19 8.53 -1.15
CA PRO A 127 -1.98 9.97 -1.19
C PRO A 127 -3.27 10.67 -1.59
N ARG A 128 -3.76 11.53 -0.68
CA ARG A 128 -5.03 12.24 -0.81
C ARG A 128 -5.06 13.49 0.06
N ILE A 129 -6.10 14.30 -0.11
CA ILE A 129 -6.43 15.40 0.80
C ILE A 129 -7.61 14.95 1.66
N GLU A 130 -7.37 14.67 2.93
CA GLU A 130 -8.41 14.29 3.89
C GLU A 130 -9.49 15.36 4.02
N GLY A 131 -10.76 14.96 3.88
CA GLY A 131 -11.92 15.86 3.81
C GLY A 131 -12.01 16.66 2.50
N GLY A 132 -11.10 16.42 1.56
CA GLY A 132 -11.01 17.11 0.27
C GLY A 132 -12.02 16.60 -0.76
N LYS A 133 -12.15 17.35 -1.85
CA LYS A 133 -13.06 16.99 -2.95
C LYS A 133 -12.56 15.73 -3.66
N GLY A 134 -13.42 14.70 -3.68
CA GLY A 134 -13.15 13.44 -4.37
C GLY A 134 -12.08 12.59 -3.71
N GLU A 135 -11.84 12.77 -2.40
CA GLU A 135 -10.82 12.07 -1.60
C GLU A 135 -10.70 10.58 -1.96
N TRP A 136 -11.82 9.85 -1.94
CA TRP A 136 -11.88 8.41 -2.21
C TRP A 136 -12.39 8.06 -3.62
N THR A 137 -12.63 9.06 -4.48
CA THR A 137 -13.22 8.88 -5.81
C THR A 137 -12.31 9.39 -6.92
N GLY A 138 -10.99 9.27 -6.72
CA GLY A 138 -9.96 9.60 -7.71
C GLY A 138 -9.51 11.06 -7.75
N GLY A 139 -9.83 11.85 -6.73
CA GLY A 139 -9.30 13.20 -6.53
C GLY A 139 -9.77 14.24 -7.54
N THR A 140 -9.24 15.46 -7.39
CA THR A 140 -9.38 16.52 -8.40
C THR A 140 -8.32 16.35 -9.50
N LYS A 141 -8.51 17.01 -10.64
CA LYS A 141 -7.49 17.05 -11.70
C LYS A 141 -6.16 17.62 -11.20
N ASP A 142 -6.23 18.66 -10.37
CA ASP A 142 -5.04 19.25 -9.76
C ASP A 142 -4.33 18.24 -8.84
N GLY A 143 -5.08 17.56 -7.97
CA GLY A 143 -4.47 16.60 -7.06
C GLY A 143 -3.84 15.40 -7.76
N ARG A 144 -4.40 14.93 -8.89
CA ARG A 144 -3.75 13.91 -9.73
C ARG A 144 -2.48 14.42 -10.40
N ALA A 145 -2.47 15.66 -10.90
CA ALA A 145 -1.26 16.28 -11.45
C ALA A 145 -0.17 16.45 -10.37
N ALA A 146 -0.55 16.87 -9.16
CA ALA A 146 0.36 16.97 -8.02
C ALA A 146 0.93 15.61 -7.63
N LEU A 147 0.11 14.55 -7.63
CA LEU A 147 0.56 13.19 -7.36
C LEU A 147 1.54 12.67 -8.43
N ASN A 148 1.32 12.96 -9.71
CA ASN A 148 2.28 12.59 -10.75
C ASN A 148 3.66 13.22 -10.50
N ILE A 149 3.71 14.47 -10.02
CA ILE A 149 4.95 15.13 -9.62
C ILE A 149 5.59 14.42 -8.41
N LEU A 150 4.79 14.00 -7.42
CA LEU A 150 5.28 13.27 -6.25
C LEU A 150 5.84 11.88 -6.60
N ASN A 151 5.09 11.09 -7.37
CA ASN A 151 5.51 9.77 -7.84
C ASN A 151 6.82 9.85 -8.63
N LYS A 152 6.91 10.80 -9.58
CA LYS A 152 8.14 11.05 -10.33
C LYS A 152 9.30 11.45 -9.41
N THR A 153 9.04 12.36 -8.47
CA THR A 153 10.07 12.82 -7.52
C THR A 153 10.58 11.69 -6.64
N PHE A 154 9.70 10.81 -6.16
CA PHE A 154 10.08 9.61 -5.41
C PHE A 154 11.03 8.74 -6.23
N VAL A 155 10.65 8.39 -7.47
CA VAL A 155 11.49 7.56 -8.36
C VAL A 155 12.85 8.21 -8.59
N GLU A 156 12.90 9.48 -8.96
CA GLU A 156 14.15 10.21 -9.21
C GLU A 156 15.03 10.29 -7.96
N THR A 157 14.43 10.50 -6.78
CA THR A 157 15.14 10.59 -5.49
C THR A 157 15.79 9.26 -5.14
N VAL A 158 15.05 8.15 -5.24
CA VAL A 158 15.59 6.82 -4.95
C VAL A 158 16.71 6.47 -5.93
N ARG A 159 16.50 6.69 -7.24
CA ARG A 159 17.50 6.37 -8.28
C ARG A 159 18.81 7.14 -8.09
N ALA A 160 18.75 8.37 -7.59
CA ALA A 160 19.93 9.20 -7.33
C ALA A 160 20.88 8.62 -6.27
N THR A 161 20.41 7.72 -5.40
CA THR A 161 21.22 7.10 -4.34
C THR A 161 22.13 5.95 -4.81
N GLY A 162 21.92 5.45 -6.03
CA GLY A 162 22.77 4.42 -6.65
C GLY A 162 22.73 3.05 -5.96
N GLY A 163 23.73 2.20 -6.20
CA GLY A 163 23.76 0.83 -5.67
C GLY A 163 22.59 -0.02 -6.20
N ASN A 164 22.00 -0.86 -5.36
CA ASN A 164 20.85 -1.67 -5.79
C ASN A 164 19.61 -0.81 -6.07
N ASN A 165 19.56 0.43 -5.55
CA ASN A 165 18.45 1.34 -5.84
C ASN A 165 18.41 1.79 -7.30
N SER A 166 19.47 1.59 -8.09
CA SER A 166 19.45 1.86 -9.54
C SER A 166 18.52 0.92 -10.32
N THR A 167 18.22 -0.27 -9.79
CA THR A 167 17.33 -1.27 -10.41
C THR A 167 16.26 -1.81 -9.48
N ARG A 168 16.23 -1.38 -8.21
CA ARG A 168 15.20 -1.75 -7.24
C ARG A 168 13.81 -1.46 -7.81
N ALA A 169 12.88 -2.40 -7.66
CA ALA A 169 11.50 -2.19 -8.03
C ALA A 169 10.85 -1.09 -7.15
N LEU A 170 10.25 -0.10 -7.80
CA LEU A 170 9.60 1.04 -7.15
C LEU A 170 8.11 1.08 -7.51
N LEU A 171 7.25 1.08 -6.50
CA LEU A 171 5.81 1.14 -6.67
C LEU A 171 5.36 2.59 -6.55
N ILE A 172 4.69 3.08 -7.59
CA ILE A 172 3.94 4.33 -7.58
C ILE A 172 2.45 4.03 -7.50
N THR A 173 1.65 5.00 -7.06
CA THR A 173 0.21 4.77 -6.86
C THR A 173 -0.65 5.83 -7.55
N SER A 174 -1.92 5.50 -7.76
CA SER A 174 -2.94 6.46 -8.18
C SER A 174 -3.43 7.28 -6.98
N PHE A 175 -4.27 8.30 -7.24
CA PHE A 175 -4.82 9.11 -6.16
C PHE A 175 -5.66 8.24 -5.21
N ALA A 176 -5.35 8.29 -3.91
CA ALA A 176 -5.90 7.41 -2.88
C ALA A 176 -5.76 5.90 -3.18
N ALA A 177 -4.73 5.48 -3.95
CA ALA A 177 -4.57 4.10 -4.46
C ALA A 177 -5.81 3.54 -5.17
N SER A 178 -6.66 4.44 -5.68
CA SER A 178 -7.98 4.12 -6.21
C SER A 178 -7.91 3.48 -7.59
N ILE A 179 -8.78 2.51 -7.82
CA ILE A 179 -9.01 1.88 -9.14
C ILE A 179 -10.02 2.65 -10.01
N ASN A 180 -10.52 3.81 -9.58
CA ASN A 180 -11.53 4.55 -10.32
C ASN A 180 -10.95 5.20 -11.59
N ASP A 181 -11.72 5.21 -12.69
CA ASP A 181 -11.30 5.75 -14.00
C ASP A 181 -10.56 7.09 -13.95
N PRO A 182 -11.01 8.12 -13.20
CA PRO A 182 -10.31 9.40 -13.19
C PRO A 182 -8.88 9.29 -12.64
N ALA A 183 -8.67 8.42 -11.63
CA ALA A 183 -7.38 8.20 -11.00
C ALA A 183 -6.43 7.46 -11.95
N LEU A 184 -6.92 6.40 -12.60
CA LEU A 184 -6.10 5.55 -13.47
C LEU A 184 -5.76 6.24 -14.80
N LYS A 185 -6.73 6.94 -15.40
CA LYS A 185 -6.57 7.57 -16.72
C LYS A 185 -5.54 8.68 -16.75
N GLU A 186 -5.37 9.39 -15.63
CA GLU A 186 -4.44 10.52 -15.51
C GLU A 186 -3.16 10.15 -14.74
N LEU A 187 -2.98 8.88 -14.34
CA LEU A 187 -1.73 8.42 -13.74
C LEU A 187 -0.62 8.39 -14.80
N GLU A 188 0.47 9.12 -14.53
CA GLU A 188 1.67 9.09 -15.38
C GLU A 188 2.66 8.07 -14.82
N ILE A 189 3.11 7.15 -15.68
CA ILE A 189 4.15 6.17 -15.35
C ILE A 189 5.51 6.77 -15.71
N PRO A 190 6.43 6.96 -14.75
CA PRO A 190 7.81 7.34 -15.04
C PRO A 190 8.47 6.37 -16.04
N ASP A 191 9.30 6.91 -16.95
CA ASP A 191 10.05 6.12 -17.94
C ASP A 191 11.21 5.37 -17.28
N ASP A 192 10.87 4.30 -16.57
CA ASP A 192 11.78 3.45 -15.80
C ASP A 192 11.26 1.99 -15.82
N PRO A 193 12.05 1.02 -16.32
CA PRO A 193 11.59 -0.36 -16.51
C PRO A 193 11.37 -1.13 -15.20
N HIS A 194 11.77 -0.58 -14.06
CA HIS A 194 11.60 -1.17 -12.73
C HIS A 194 10.53 -0.44 -11.91
N VAL A 195 9.69 0.38 -12.55
CA VAL A 195 8.52 0.99 -11.91
C VAL A 195 7.28 0.12 -12.09
N LEU A 196 6.57 -0.11 -10.99
CA LEU A 196 5.31 -0.84 -10.91
C LEU A 196 4.21 0.08 -10.35
N VAL A 197 2.96 -0.34 -10.48
CA VAL A 197 1.82 0.38 -9.89
C VAL A 197 1.31 -0.38 -8.65
N SER A 198 1.13 0.30 -7.52
CA SER A 198 0.37 -0.20 -6.38
C SER A 198 -1.05 0.36 -6.37
N LEU A 199 -2.04 -0.50 -6.12
CA LEU A 199 -3.45 -0.13 -6.00
C LEU A 199 -4.09 -0.87 -4.82
N HIS A 200 -5.16 -0.31 -4.28
CA HIS A 200 -5.97 -0.94 -3.24
C HIS A 200 -7.35 -1.29 -3.79
N ALA A 201 -7.86 -2.46 -3.42
CA ALA A 201 -9.14 -2.93 -3.95
C ALA A 201 -9.93 -3.76 -2.92
N TYR A 202 -10.59 -3.05 -2.00
CA TYR A 202 -11.55 -3.61 -1.05
C TYR A 202 -12.94 -3.77 -1.70
N THR A 203 -13.10 -4.79 -2.54
CA THR A 203 -14.27 -4.95 -3.42
C THR A 203 -15.05 -6.25 -3.17
N PRO A 204 -16.40 -6.20 -3.21
CA PRO A 204 -17.27 -5.03 -3.17
C PRO A 204 -17.20 -4.27 -1.85
N TYR A 205 -17.30 -2.95 -1.87
CA TYR A 205 -17.26 -2.13 -0.64
C TYR A 205 -18.34 -2.55 0.38
N GLY A 206 -19.55 -2.91 -0.09
CA GLY A 206 -20.64 -3.38 0.77
C GLY A 206 -20.39 -4.76 1.37
N TYR A 207 -19.51 -5.56 0.76
CA TYR A 207 -19.07 -6.84 1.27
C TYR A 207 -17.90 -6.68 2.26
N THR A 208 -16.91 -5.86 1.91
CA THR A 208 -15.63 -5.75 2.62
C THR A 208 -15.69 -4.92 3.90
N TYR A 209 -16.68 -4.02 4.06
CA TYR A 209 -16.83 -3.16 5.24
C TYR A 209 -18.17 -3.32 5.97
N HIS A 210 -18.19 -2.91 7.25
CA HIS A 210 -19.40 -2.71 8.07
C HIS A 210 -20.08 -1.39 7.71
N VAL A 211 -20.81 -1.36 6.59
CA VAL A 211 -21.39 -0.12 6.06
C VAL A 211 -22.67 0.30 6.79
N LYS A 212 -23.36 -0.64 7.46
CA LYS A 212 -24.60 -0.40 8.21
C LYS A 212 -25.69 0.26 7.37
N GLN A 213 -25.81 -0.20 6.12
CA GLN A 213 -26.81 0.25 5.14
C GLN A 213 -27.55 -0.95 4.53
N ASP A 214 -28.61 -0.68 3.78
CA ASP A 214 -29.45 -1.72 3.13
C ASP A 214 -28.73 -2.48 2.00
N TRP A 215 -27.70 -1.88 1.40
CA TRP A 215 -26.83 -2.50 0.41
C TRP A 215 -25.64 -3.25 1.02
N GLU A 216 -25.61 -3.45 2.33
CA GLU A 216 -24.60 -4.28 2.98
C GLU A 216 -24.72 -5.74 2.53
N MET A 217 -23.57 -6.35 2.20
CA MET A 217 -23.49 -7.71 1.68
C MET A 217 -22.83 -8.62 2.72
N PHE A 218 -23.42 -9.80 2.95
CA PHE A 218 -22.95 -10.77 3.95
C PHE A 218 -22.53 -12.12 3.33
N GLU A 219 -23.01 -12.42 2.12
CA GLU A 219 -22.83 -13.71 1.44
C GLU A 219 -22.05 -13.53 0.14
N PHE A 220 -21.20 -14.51 -0.17
CA PHE A 220 -20.53 -14.58 -1.47
C PHE A 220 -21.50 -15.15 -2.51
N ASN A 221 -21.72 -14.41 -3.59
CA ASN A 221 -22.62 -14.78 -4.69
C ASN A 221 -22.10 -14.26 -6.04
N ASP A 222 -22.80 -14.57 -7.13
CA ASP A 222 -22.38 -14.20 -8.49
C ASP A 222 -22.17 -12.69 -8.66
N SER A 223 -22.98 -11.85 -8.01
CA SER A 223 -22.81 -10.38 -8.09
C SER A 223 -21.56 -9.89 -7.35
N VAL A 224 -21.14 -10.57 -6.29
CA VAL A 224 -19.86 -10.31 -5.62
C VAL A 224 -18.71 -10.72 -6.53
N ALA A 225 -18.80 -11.91 -7.13
CA ALA A 225 -17.80 -12.43 -8.07
C ALA A 225 -17.59 -11.50 -9.28
N GLU A 226 -18.67 -11.07 -9.93
CA GLU A 226 -18.63 -10.15 -11.07
C GLU A 226 -17.95 -8.81 -10.75
N GLN A 227 -18.16 -8.28 -9.53
CA GLN A 227 -17.50 -7.05 -9.10
C GLN A 227 -16.01 -7.24 -8.84
N ILE A 228 -15.60 -8.41 -8.35
CA ILE A 228 -14.18 -8.76 -8.20
C ILE A 228 -13.54 -8.89 -9.59
N ASP A 229 -14.19 -9.59 -10.52
CA ASP A 229 -13.70 -9.71 -11.90
C ASP A 229 -13.52 -8.33 -12.55
N SER A 230 -14.48 -7.42 -12.33
CA SER A 230 -14.38 -6.05 -12.85
C SER A 230 -13.16 -5.28 -12.33
N VAL A 231 -12.65 -5.57 -11.13
CA VAL A 231 -11.40 -4.97 -10.63
C VAL A 231 -10.25 -5.37 -11.53
N PHE A 232 -10.09 -6.67 -11.78
CA PHE A 232 -8.99 -7.20 -12.57
C PHE A 232 -9.10 -6.82 -14.05
N ASP A 233 -10.31 -6.83 -14.63
CA ASP A 233 -10.55 -6.32 -15.98
C ASP A 233 -10.14 -4.84 -16.12
N THR A 234 -10.42 -4.02 -15.10
CA THR A 234 -10.02 -2.61 -15.07
C THR A 234 -8.50 -2.46 -14.99
N VAL A 235 -7.85 -3.22 -14.11
CA VAL A 235 -6.39 -3.19 -13.98
C VAL A 235 -5.73 -3.64 -15.28
N ASP A 236 -6.29 -4.64 -15.95
CA ASP A 236 -5.78 -5.15 -17.21
C ASP A 236 -5.87 -4.10 -18.33
N GLU A 237 -7.05 -3.48 -18.51
CA GLU A 237 -7.28 -2.41 -19.50
C GLU A 237 -6.32 -1.22 -19.31
N TYR A 238 -6.10 -0.81 -18.06
CA TYR A 238 -5.31 0.38 -17.76
C TYR A 238 -3.80 0.11 -17.76
N PHE A 239 -3.35 -1.08 -17.36
CA PHE A 239 -1.94 -1.35 -17.09
C PHE A 239 -1.38 -2.61 -17.74
N THR A 240 -1.90 -3.80 -17.40
CA THR A 240 -1.20 -5.05 -17.76
C THR A 240 -1.22 -5.32 -19.26
N ASP A 241 -2.30 -4.98 -19.98
CA ASP A 241 -2.38 -5.03 -21.45
C ASP A 241 -1.37 -4.11 -22.14
N LYS A 242 -0.85 -3.12 -21.40
CA LYS A 242 0.16 -2.15 -21.87
C LYS A 242 1.56 -2.50 -21.37
N GLY A 243 1.74 -3.65 -20.72
CA GLY A 243 3.02 -4.12 -20.19
C GLY A 243 3.45 -3.45 -18.88
N ILE A 244 2.54 -2.77 -18.18
CA ILE A 244 2.80 -2.14 -16.88
C ILE A 244 2.40 -3.13 -15.78
N SER A 245 3.34 -3.51 -14.93
CA SER A 245 3.10 -4.46 -13.84
C SER A 245 2.38 -3.78 -12.67
N VAL A 246 1.43 -4.49 -12.06
CA VAL A 246 0.60 -3.99 -10.95
C VAL A 246 0.64 -4.98 -9.79
N ILE A 247 0.60 -4.44 -8.57
CA ILE A 247 0.40 -5.20 -7.34
C ILE A 247 -0.81 -4.60 -6.62
N ILE A 248 -1.78 -5.42 -6.23
CA ILE A 248 -2.81 -5.01 -5.28
C ILE A 248 -2.18 -5.09 -3.87
N THR A 249 -1.66 -3.98 -3.38
CA THR A 249 -0.89 -3.93 -2.12
C THR A 249 -1.79 -3.99 -0.89
N GLU A 250 -3.09 -3.73 -1.06
CA GLU A 250 -4.10 -3.99 -0.04
C GLU A 250 -5.41 -4.51 -0.63
N TYR A 251 -5.88 -5.60 -0.04
CA TYR A 251 -7.25 -6.09 -0.14
C TYR A 251 -7.62 -6.79 1.18
N GLY A 252 -8.91 -6.94 1.44
CA GLY A 252 -9.38 -7.66 2.61
C GLY A 252 -10.87 -7.50 2.82
N SER A 253 -11.40 -8.21 3.82
CA SER A 253 -12.81 -8.10 4.21
C SER A 253 -12.91 -8.22 5.73
N VAL A 254 -13.73 -7.39 6.36
CA VAL A 254 -14.05 -7.55 7.77
C VAL A 254 -14.88 -8.81 8.00
N SER A 255 -14.64 -9.46 9.14
CA SER A 255 -15.58 -10.46 9.65
C SER A 255 -16.86 -9.75 10.16
N LYS A 256 -18.02 -10.21 9.71
CA LYS A 256 -19.33 -9.59 10.00
C LYS A 256 -20.18 -10.43 10.93
N SER A 257 -20.87 -9.78 11.86
CA SER A 257 -21.85 -10.45 12.71
C SER A 257 -23.09 -10.76 11.89
N ILE A 258 -23.52 -12.02 11.88
CA ILE A 258 -24.73 -12.46 11.18
C ILE A 258 -25.87 -12.80 12.13
N ASP A 259 -25.59 -12.90 13.43
CA ASP A 259 -26.58 -13.07 14.48
C ASP A 259 -26.10 -12.50 15.84
N ASP A 260 -27.01 -12.50 16.83
CA ASP A 260 -26.76 -12.04 18.20
C ASP A 260 -25.98 -13.06 19.06
N ASN A 261 -25.70 -14.26 18.53
CA ASN A 261 -25.02 -15.36 19.22
C ASN A 261 -23.56 -15.51 18.76
N PHE A 262 -22.91 -14.40 18.44
CA PHE A 262 -21.53 -14.36 17.95
C PHE A 262 -21.31 -15.09 16.60
N GLY A 263 -22.37 -15.36 15.83
CA GLY A 263 -22.25 -15.90 14.48
C GLY A 263 -21.52 -14.92 13.56
N ARG A 264 -20.60 -15.44 12.75
CA ARG A 264 -19.79 -14.67 11.81
C ARG A 264 -19.94 -15.20 10.39
N ASN A 265 -19.82 -14.33 9.39
CA ASN A 265 -19.82 -14.71 7.98
C ASN A 265 -18.47 -15.29 7.50
N ASP A 266 -17.64 -15.84 8.39
CA ASP A 266 -16.26 -16.23 8.08
C ASP A 266 -16.18 -17.27 6.95
N ALA A 267 -17.13 -18.21 6.89
CA ALA A 267 -17.23 -19.19 5.80
C ALA A 267 -17.51 -18.55 4.42
N GLU A 268 -18.20 -17.40 4.39
CA GLU A 268 -18.40 -16.62 3.16
C GLU A 268 -17.14 -15.82 2.82
N ASN A 269 -16.45 -15.27 3.83
CA ASN A 269 -15.15 -14.61 3.64
C ASN A 269 -14.08 -15.56 3.09
N GLU A 270 -14.08 -16.84 3.49
CA GLU A 270 -13.20 -17.86 2.91
C GLU A 270 -13.47 -18.05 1.40
N LYS A 271 -14.74 -18.12 0.98
CA LYS A 271 -15.11 -18.22 -0.44
C LYS A 271 -14.71 -16.96 -1.21
N TRP A 272 -14.99 -15.79 -0.64
CA TRP A 272 -14.62 -14.51 -1.23
C TRP A 272 -13.11 -14.38 -1.41
N ALA A 273 -12.32 -14.69 -0.37
CA ALA A 273 -10.86 -14.63 -0.43
C ALA A 273 -10.29 -15.61 -1.46
N ALA A 274 -10.82 -16.84 -1.51
CA ALA A 274 -10.42 -17.85 -2.49
C ALA A 274 -10.73 -17.40 -3.93
N TYR A 275 -11.92 -16.81 -4.17
CA TYR A 275 -12.28 -16.30 -5.48
C TYR A 275 -11.40 -15.11 -5.88
N TYR A 276 -11.21 -14.14 -4.97
CA TYR A 276 -10.38 -12.96 -5.21
C TYR A 276 -8.95 -13.32 -5.59
N LEU A 277 -8.33 -14.23 -4.82
CA LEU A 277 -6.98 -14.71 -5.12
C LEU A 277 -6.92 -15.51 -6.42
N GLY A 278 -7.94 -16.32 -6.74
CA GLY A 278 -8.03 -17.02 -8.02
C GLY A 278 -8.16 -16.08 -9.22
N ALA A 279 -8.90 -14.98 -9.08
CA ALA A 279 -8.99 -13.94 -10.10
C ALA A 279 -7.65 -13.19 -10.27
N GLY A 280 -7.00 -12.83 -9.16
CA GLY A 280 -5.66 -12.24 -9.18
C GLY A 280 -4.61 -13.14 -9.83
N GLU A 281 -4.60 -14.44 -9.49
CA GLU A 281 -3.72 -15.44 -10.12
C GLU A 281 -3.96 -15.52 -11.64
N LYS A 282 -5.23 -15.56 -12.06
CA LYS A 282 -5.60 -15.61 -13.48
C LYS A 282 -5.13 -14.39 -14.27
N SER A 283 -5.16 -13.20 -13.67
CA SER A 283 -4.63 -11.96 -14.29
C SER A 283 -3.13 -11.74 -14.03
N GLY A 284 -2.47 -12.63 -13.27
CA GLY A 284 -1.05 -12.49 -12.93
C GLY A 284 -0.74 -11.30 -12.01
N ILE A 285 -1.71 -10.87 -11.21
CA ILE A 285 -1.61 -9.71 -10.32
C ILE A 285 -1.48 -10.20 -8.86
N PRO A 286 -0.32 -10.00 -8.21
CA PRO A 286 -0.16 -10.32 -6.79
C PRO A 286 -1.08 -9.46 -5.92
N CYS A 287 -1.69 -10.10 -4.91
CA CYS A 287 -2.62 -9.45 -3.97
C CYS A 287 -2.12 -9.65 -2.53
N ILE A 288 -2.00 -8.55 -1.78
CA ILE A 288 -1.40 -8.55 -0.43
C ILE A 288 -2.50 -8.26 0.60
N TRP A 289 -2.83 -9.29 1.39
CA TRP A 289 -3.90 -9.24 2.39
C TRP A 289 -3.61 -8.18 3.46
N TRP A 290 -4.58 -7.34 3.80
CA TRP A 290 -4.50 -6.40 4.92
C TRP A 290 -4.89 -7.08 6.24
N GLU A 291 -3.96 -7.14 7.19
CA GLU A 291 -4.19 -7.58 8.58
C GLU A 291 -3.70 -6.53 9.58
#